data_AF-A0A915KZZ3-F1
#
_entry.id   AF-A0A915KZZ3-F1
#
_cell.length_a   1.000
_cell.length_b   1.000
_cell.length_c   1.000
_cell.angle_alpha   90.00
_cell.angle_beta   90.00
_cell.angle_gamma   90.00
#
_symmetry.space_group_name_H-M   'P 1'
#
loop_
_entity.id
_entity.type
_entity.pdbx_description
1 polymer ?
#
loop_
_entity_poly.entity_id
_entity_poly.type
_entity_poly.pdbx_seq_one_letter_code
_entity_poly.pdbx_strand_id
1 'polypeptide(L)' 'MWLGYPGSSGAPFMDYIITDSVTSPLEFCQAYSEKLAYMPHTFFIGDHANMFPHLTERAILKSKDKLDADPHKDN' A
#
# COMPACT_ATOMS: atom_id res chain seq x y z
N MET A 1 7.51 -11.76 -15.34
CA MET A 1 7.65 -11.45 -13.90
C MET A 1 6.48 -10.60 -13.42
N TRP A 2 5.92 -10.87 -12.24
CA TRP A 2 4.90 -10.03 -11.60
C TRP A 2 4.82 -10.28 -10.08
N LEU A 3 4.67 -9.19 -9.31
CA LEU A 3 4.34 -9.09 -7.88
C LEU A 3 5.34 -9.70 -6.88
N GLY A 4 5.69 -10.99 -7.02
CA GLY A 4 6.39 -11.75 -5.98
C GLY A 4 7.87 -11.40 -5.76
N TYR A 5 8.51 -10.71 -6.70
CA TYR A 5 9.92 -10.30 -6.59
C TYR A 5 10.09 -8.83 -7.06
N PRO A 6 10.65 -7.94 -6.22
CA PRO A 6 10.71 -6.50 -6.51
C PRO A 6 11.97 -6.14 -7.32
N GLY A 7 12.13 -6.73 -8.50
CA GLY A 7 13.28 -6.46 -9.36
C GLY A 7 13.29 -7.27 -10.66
N SER A 8 14.29 -6.97 -11.50
CA SER A 8 14.62 -7.73 -12.70
C SER A 8 15.00 -9.18 -12.35
N SER A 9 14.58 -10.15 -13.15
CA SER A 9 15.06 -11.53 -12.99
C SER A 9 16.49 -11.72 -13.50
N GLY A 10 16.97 -10.84 -14.40
CA GLY A 10 18.25 -10.99 -15.09
C GLY A 10 18.32 -12.20 -16.03
N ALA A 11 17.18 -12.85 -16.30
CA ALA A 11 17.13 -14.13 -16.98
C ALA A 11 16.73 -13.98 -18.46
N PRO A 12 17.38 -14.69 -19.39
CA PRO A 12 17.09 -14.58 -20.83
C PRO A 12 15.75 -15.21 -21.22
N PHE A 13 15.10 -15.96 -20.33
CA PHE A 13 13.84 -16.65 -20.57
C PHE A 13 12.59 -15.90 -20.06
N MET A 14 12.77 -14.71 -19.47
CA MET A 14 11.66 -13.86 -19.04
C MET A 14 11.49 -12.71 -20.03
N ASP A 15 10.38 -12.69 -20.76
CA ASP A 15 10.17 -11.67 -21.79
C ASP A 15 9.75 -10.30 -21.23
N TYR A 16 8.91 -10.31 -20.18
CA TYR A 16 8.26 -9.12 -19.63
C TYR A 16 8.27 -9.07 -18.10
N ILE A 17 8.30 -7.85 -17.58
CA ILE A 17 7.97 -7.52 -16.19
C ILE A 17 6.72 -6.64 -16.16
N ILE A 18 5.69 -7.08 -15.43
CA ILE A 18 4.48 -6.27 -15.19
C ILE A 18 4.82 -5.26 -14.10
N THR A 19 4.78 -3.98 -14.45
CA THR A 19 5.17 -2.86 -13.58
C THR A 19 4.27 -1.64 -13.85
N ASP A 20 4.65 -0.45 -13.38
CA ASP A 20 3.97 0.82 -13.63
C ASP A 20 4.98 1.98 -13.78
N SER A 21 4.48 3.16 -14.16
CA SER A 21 5.32 4.33 -14.44
C SER A 21 5.98 4.95 -13.21
N VAL A 22 5.47 4.67 -12.00
CA VAL A 22 6.05 5.19 -10.75
C VAL A 22 7.15 4.25 -10.26
N THR A 23 6.90 2.95 -10.29
CA THR A 23 7.83 1.90 -9.83
C THR A 23 9.01 1.72 -10.78
N SER A 24 8.73 1.73 -12.10
CA SER A 24 9.76 1.54 -13.13
C SER A 24 9.67 2.64 -14.20
N PRO A 25 10.10 3.88 -13.89
CA PRO A 25 10.12 4.98 -14.85
C PRO A 25 10.91 4.61 -16.12
N LEU A 26 10.45 5.10 -17.28
CA LEU A 26 11.00 4.70 -18.57
C LEU A 26 12.50 5.02 -18.72
N GLU A 27 12.98 6.10 -18.10
CA GLU A 27 14.39 6.50 -18.09
C GLU A 27 15.34 5.44 -17.48
N PHE A 28 14.79 4.55 -16.64
CA PHE A 28 15.52 3.45 -16.01
C PHE A 28 15.22 2.08 -16.64
N CYS A 29 14.64 2.02 -17.84
CA CYS A 29 14.29 0.74 -18.48
C CYS A 29 15.49 -0.22 -18.65
N GLN A 30 16.69 0.35 -18.81
CA GLN A 30 17.96 -0.36 -18.91
C GLN A 30 18.41 -1.08 -17.63
N ALA A 31 17.77 -0.84 -16.48
CA ALA A 31 17.99 -1.63 -15.27
C ALA A 31 17.29 -3.01 -15.29
N TYR A 32 16.47 -3.28 -16.31
CA TYR A 32 15.67 -4.50 -16.44
C TYR A 32 16.12 -5.31 -17.66
N SER A 33 16.23 -6.63 -17.50
CA SER A 33 16.44 -7.52 -18.65
C SER A 33 15.17 -7.71 -19.48
N GLU A 34 14.02 -7.65 -18.80
CA GLU A 34 12.69 -7.81 -19.36
C GLU A 34 12.15 -6.51 -19.96
N LYS A 35 11.22 -6.62 -20.91
CA LYS A 35 10.45 -5.48 -21.38
C LYS A 35 9.45 -5.02 -20.32
N LEU A 36 9.29 -3.70 -20.19
CA LEU A 36 8.31 -3.11 -19.26
C LEU A 36 6.90 -3.23 -19.83
N ALA A 37 6.01 -3.92 -19.11
CA ALA A 37 4.57 -3.96 -19.39
C ALA A 37 3.83 -3.15 -18.31
N TYR A 38 3.34 -1.95 -18.67
CA TYR A 38 2.75 -1.03 -17.71
C TYR A 38 1.28 -1.30 -17.42
N MET A 39 0.95 -1.41 -16.13
CA MET A 39 -0.40 -1.26 -15.61
C MET A 39 -0.79 0.23 -15.60
N PRO A 40 -2.08 0.56 -15.73
CA PRO A 40 -2.54 1.95 -15.85
C PRO A 40 -2.39 2.79 -14.57
N HIS A 41 -2.27 2.14 -13.41
CA HIS A 41 -2.13 2.81 -12.11
C HIS A 41 -0.88 2.33 -11.38
N THR A 42 -0.98 1.19 -10.69
CA THR A 42 0.16 0.52 -10.06
C THR A 42 0.14 -0.98 -10.32
N PHE A 43 1.33 -1.60 -10.35
CA PHE A 43 1.47 -3.07 -10.42
C PHE A 43 1.12 -3.75 -9.10
N PHE A 44 1.17 -3.00 -8.00
CA PHE A 44 0.95 -3.52 -6.65
C PHE A 44 -0.54 -3.69 -6.37
N ILE A 45 -0.89 -4.84 -5.78
CA ILE A 45 -2.26 -5.16 -5.39
C ILE A 45 -2.26 -5.71 -3.97
N GLY A 46 -3.31 -5.41 -3.21
CA GLY A 46 -3.53 -5.99 -1.89
C GLY A 46 -4.99 -6.37 -1.70
N ASP A 47 -5.24 -7.52 -1.08
CA ASP A 47 -6.59 -8.06 -0.84
C ASP A 47 -7.28 -7.45 0.40
N HIS A 48 -6.83 -6.27 0.86
CA HIS A 48 -7.25 -5.70 2.14
C HIS A 48 -8.76 -5.43 2.21
N ALA A 49 -9.40 -5.09 1.10
CA ALA A 49 -10.84 -4.85 1.05
C ALA A 49 -11.66 -6.11 1.38
N ASN A 50 -11.17 -7.29 0.99
CA ASN A 50 -11.78 -8.58 1.27
C ASN A 50 -11.33 -9.15 2.62
N MET A 51 -10.04 -9.02 2.97
CA MET A 51 -9.49 -9.55 4.22
C MET A 51 -9.87 -8.75 5.46
N PHE A 52 -10.00 -7.43 5.34
CA PHE A 52 -10.21 -6.53 6.48
C PHE A 52 -11.44 -5.61 6.32
N PRO A 53 -12.64 -6.16 6.02
CA PRO A 53 -13.84 -5.34 5.87
C PRO A 53 -14.21 -4.63 7.18
N HIS A 54 -13.83 -5.18 8.34
CA HIS A 54 -14.05 -4.56 9.65
C HIS A 54 -13.19 -3.31 9.90
N LEU A 55 -12.23 -3.00 9.01
CA LEU A 55 -11.39 -1.79 9.09
C LEU A 55 -11.85 -0.68 8.14
N THR A 56 -12.93 -0.89 7.35
CA THR A 56 -13.43 0.15 6.45
C THR A 56 -14.14 1.29 7.18
N GLU A 57 -14.63 1.01 8.39
CA GLU A 57 -15.28 1.99 9.27
C GLU A 57 -14.59 2.03 10.63
N ARG A 58 -14.52 3.22 11.26
CA ARG A 58 -14.00 3.37 12.62
C ARG A 58 -14.88 4.31 13.45
N ALA A 59 -15.05 3.96 14.72
CA ALA A 59 -15.65 4.83 15.72
C ALA A 59 -14.57 5.41 16.63
N ILE A 60 -14.65 6.71 16.90
CA ILE A 60 -13.79 7.37 17.90
C ILE A 60 -14.58 7.47 19.20
N LEU A 61 -14.20 6.67 20.19
CA LEU A 61 -14.81 6.74 21.52
C LEU A 61 -14.21 7.92 22.30
N LYS A 62 -15.06 8.85 22.76
CA LYS A 62 -14.66 9.85 23.74
C LYS A 62 -14.85 9.24 25.14
N SER A 63 -13.79 9.15 25.93
CA SER A 63 -13.92 8.77 27.35
C SER A 63 -14.56 9.90 28.16
N LYS A 64 -15.34 9.52 29.18
CA LYS A 64 -16.12 10.44 30.03
C LYS A 64 -15.36 10.75 31.33
N ASP A 65 -14.05 11.03 31.26
CA ASP A 65 -13.21 11.25 32.46
C ASP A 65 -12.99 12.73 32.82
N LYS A 66 -13.80 13.67 32.29
CA LYS A 66 -13.69 15.12 32.59
C LYS A 66 -15.03 15.84 32.82
N LEU A 67 -16.02 15.20 33.46
CA LEU A 67 -17.26 15.90 33.85
C LEU A 67 -17.54 15.99 35.35
N ASP A 68 -16.81 15.29 36.23
CA ASP A 68 -17.18 15.20 37.66
C ASP A 68 -16.15 15.84 38.62
N ALA A 69 -15.33 16.78 38.15
CA ALA A 69 -14.57 17.65 39.05
C ALA A 69 -15.48 18.79 39.52
N ASP A 70 -16.26 18.53 40.57
CA ASP A 70 -17.06 19.52 41.29
C ASP A 70 -16.13 20.59 41.93
N PRO A 71 -16.22 21.87 41.55
CA PRO A 71 -15.34 22.93 42.05
C PRO A 71 -15.66 23.38 43.49
N HIS A 72 -16.62 22.77 44.20
CA HIS A 72 -17.10 23.25 45.51
C HIS A 72 -16.85 22.32 46.71
N LYS A 73 -15.87 21.41 46.65
CA LYS A 73 -15.63 20.47 47.76
C LYS A 73 -14.66 20.92 48.87
N ASP A 74 -14.41 22.22 49.00
CA ASP A 74 -13.73 22.81 50.16
C ASP A 74 -14.54 24.02 50.68
N ASN A 75 -15.36 23.79 51.71
CA ASN A 75 -15.85 24.81 52.66
C ASN A 75 -16.19 24.13 53.99
#